data_AF-A0AAJ1R711-F1
#
_entry.id   AF-A0AAJ1R711-F1
#
_cell.length_a   1.000
_cell.length_b   1.000
_cell.length_c   1.000
_cell.angle_alpha   90.00
_cell.angle_beta   90.00
_cell.angle_gamma   90.00
#
_symmetry.space_group_name_H-M   'P 1'
#
loop_
_entity.id
_entity.type
_entity.pdbx_description
1 polymer ?
#
loop_
_entity_poly.entity_id
_entity_poly.type
_entity_poly.pdbx_seq_one_letter_code
_entity_poly.pdbx_strand_id
1 'polypeptide(L)'
;MRFFRFLYLPFLAVFLLGCKKEKKADYSELIEVVDYSKDVVFDTLHVPEHLRSIVQQISEINVYQTEYIGKGAEKSANFENFNELKRLASDEELLALIHNKNRIVAVYSAIGLLDRKPEVLDTIFLNFLNLKSQIHTQDGCIIGDQNPAEPLYYAYLHSLDNENLRTDSKLQKLDSMIIFSSNSSESLLQEALRYKLYPKTFRKQIEIQAFKNHKISAINYLNHWHKGDYDDLLQKEFISIIKNDSFGYSKRKVLTELLSFKNPANKNVILDYLKKDTLSEDENEIIWKLNDNGILDGEYPRKKGY
;
A
#
# COMPACT_ATOMS: atom_id res chain seq x y z
N MET A 1 3.42 -40.88 -82.44
CA MET A 1 2.87 -39.55 -82.11
C MET A 1 3.90 -38.84 -81.24
N ARG A 2 4.82 -38.06 -81.81
CA ARG A 2 4.78 -36.60 -82.04
C ARG A 2 4.71 -35.76 -80.75
N PHE A 3 5.84 -35.08 -80.50
CA PHE A 3 6.14 -34.00 -79.56
C PHE A 3 5.11 -32.86 -79.50
N PHE A 4 4.96 -32.20 -78.33
CA PHE A 4 4.90 -30.73 -78.10
C PHE A 4 4.87 -30.47 -76.56
N ARG A 5 5.97 -29.99 -75.95
CA ARG A 5 6.18 -28.62 -75.38
C ARG A 5 4.95 -27.99 -74.72
N PHE A 6 5.04 -27.62 -73.44
CA PHE A 6 5.14 -26.23 -72.98
C PHE A 6 5.50 -26.13 -71.47
N LEU A 7 6.50 -25.28 -71.19
CA LEU A 7 6.81 -24.68 -69.89
C LEU A 7 5.57 -24.02 -69.29
N TYR A 8 5.38 -24.10 -67.96
CA TYR A 8 4.85 -22.98 -67.17
C TYR A 8 5.39 -23.00 -65.74
N LEU A 9 5.84 -21.82 -65.31
CA LEU A 9 6.48 -21.50 -64.04
C LEU A 9 5.56 -21.74 -62.83
N PRO A 10 6.09 -22.13 -61.64
CA PRO A 10 5.45 -21.78 -60.40
C PRO A 10 5.73 -20.29 -60.09
N PHE A 11 4.66 -19.49 -60.12
CA PHE A 11 4.62 -18.13 -59.59
C PHE A 11 4.82 -18.21 -58.06
N LEU A 12 6.08 -18.10 -57.60
CA LEU A 12 6.37 -17.83 -56.19
C LEU A 12 6.23 -16.31 -55.99
N ALA A 13 5.00 -15.85 -55.81
CA ALA A 13 4.74 -14.47 -55.42
C ALA A 13 5.22 -14.29 -53.97
N VAL A 14 6.28 -13.51 -53.85
CA VAL A 14 6.86 -12.96 -52.64
C VAL A 14 5.77 -12.21 -51.86
N PHE A 15 5.22 -12.82 -50.81
CA PHE A 15 4.52 -12.10 -49.74
C PHE A 15 5.57 -11.52 -48.77
N LEU A 16 6.33 -10.53 -49.25
CA LEU A 16 6.96 -9.55 -48.39
C LEU A 16 6.13 -8.29 -48.55
N LEU A 17 5.31 -7.98 -47.53
CA LEU A 17 4.89 -6.64 -47.09
C LEU A 17 3.69 -6.81 -46.15
N GLY A 18 3.88 -6.52 -44.86
CA GLY A 18 2.76 -6.48 -43.93
C GLY A 18 3.05 -6.43 -42.43
N CYS A 19 4.28 -6.61 -41.95
CA CYS A 19 4.59 -6.30 -40.55
C CYS A 19 4.75 -4.78 -40.38
N LYS A 20 3.63 -4.08 -40.17
CA LYS A 20 3.68 -2.81 -39.44
C LYS A 20 4.26 -3.13 -38.06
N LYS A 21 5.53 -2.78 -37.84
CA LYS A 21 6.05 -2.62 -36.49
C LYS A 21 5.14 -1.63 -35.79
N GLU A 22 4.28 -2.10 -34.90
CA GLU A 22 3.72 -1.25 -33.88
C GLU A 22 4.89 -0.53 -33.22
N LYS A 23 4.84 0.80 -33.25
CA LYS A 23 5.70 1.60 -32.37
C LYS A 23 5.32 1.16 -30.96
N LYS A 24 6.18 0.38 -30.31
CA LYS A 24 6.15 0.26 -28.85
C LYS A 24 6.15 1.68 -28.32
N ALA A 25 5.07 2.05 -27.63
CA ALA A 25 5.02 3.31 -26.94
C ALA A 25 6.23 3.38 -25.99
N ASP A 26 7.03 4.42 -26.16
CA ASP A 26 8.16 4.71 -25.31
C ASP A 26 7.60 5.33 -24.03
N TYR A 27 7.46 4.50 -22.99
CA TYR A 27 6.98 4.93 -21.67
C TYR A 27 8.12 5.45 -20.78
N SER A 28 9.34 5.64 -21.30
CA SER A 28 10.46 6.16 -20.52
C SER A 28 10.23 7.60 -20.03
N GLU A 29 9.44 8.41 -20.76
CA GLU A 29 9.06 9.76 -20.36
C GLU A 29 8.02 9.83 -19.22
N LEU A 30 7.41 8.70 -18.83
CA LEU A 30 6.41 8.64 -17.74
C LEU A 30 6.99 8.22 -16.39
N ILE A 31 8.32 8.12 -16.27
CA ILE A 31 8.98 7.99 -14.97
C ILE A 31 9.07 9.40 -14.39
N GLU A 32 8.11 9.77 -13.53
CA GLU A 32 8.28 10.91 -12.65
C GLU A 32 9.51 10.65 -11.76
N VAL A 33 10.66 11.21 -12.16
CA VAL A 33 11.79 11.38 -11.25
C VAL A 33 11.38 12.49 -10.30
N VAL A 34 10.76 12.12 -9.19
CA VAL A 34 10.35 13.10 -8.18
C VAL A 34 11.59 13.58 -7.46
N ASP A 35 11.94 14.85 -7.67
CA ASP A 35 13.08 15.52 -7.06
C ASP A 35 12.69 16.07 -5.67
N TYR A 36 13.08 15.35 -4.62
CA TYR A 36 12.86 15.72 -3.22
C TYR A 36 14.00 16.54 -2.60
N SER A 37 14.93 17.06 -3.43
CA SER A 37 16.09 17.83 -2.98
C SER A 37 15.74 19.11 -2.20
N LYS A 38 14.50 19.62 -2.38
CA LYS A 38 14.02 20.85 -1.73
C LYS A 38 13.73 20.69 -0.23
N ASP A 39 13.48 19.46 0.22
CA ASP A 39 13.14 19.15 1.62
C ASP A 39 14.34 18.54 2.39
N VAL A 40 15.53 18.57 1.79
CA VAL A 40 16.74 17.98 2.37
C VAL A 40 17.18 18.77 3.59
N VAL A 41 17.34 18.05 4.70
CA VAL A 41 17.98 18.55 5.92
C VAL A 41 19.31 17.83 6.10
N PHE A 42 20.40 18.60 6.21
CA PHE A 42 21.72 18.09 6.59
C PHE A 42 21.98 18.32 8.07
N ASP A 43 22.11 17.25 8.84
CA ASP A 43 22.54 17.32 10.23
C ASP A 43 24.02 16.92 10.32
N THR A 44 24.92 17.89 10.37
CA THR A 44 26.37 17.63 10.42
C THR A 44 26.94 17.73 11.83
N LEU A 45 26.19 18.27 12.79
CA LEU A 45 26.67 18.56 14.15
C LEU A 45 26.77 17.32 15.04
N HIS A 46 25.88 16.34 14.84
CA HIS A 46 25.78 15.15 15.70
C HIS A 46 26.15 13.84 14.97
N VAL A 47 26.78 13.95 13.80
CA VAL A 47 27.21 12.80 12.99
C VAL A 47 28.71 12.56 13.18
N PRO A 48 29.12 11.35 13.61
CA PRO A 48 30.53 10.97 13.70
C PRO A 48 31.26 11.22 12.38
N GLU A 49 32.51 11.69 12.46
CA GLU A 49 33.26 12.14 11.28
C GLU A 49 33.34 11.08 10.18
N HIS A 50 33.56 9.81 10.56
CA HIS A 50 33.67 8.71 9.62
C HIS A 50 32.33 8.32 8.96
N LEU A 51 31.20 8.76 9.51
CA LEU A 51 29.85 8.52 8.95
C LEU A 51 29.32 9.71 8.14
N ARG A 52 29.99 10.88 8.17
CA ARG A 52 29.50 12.10 7.52
C ARG A 52 29.22 11.90 6.03
N SER A 53 30.14 11.24 5.32
CA SER A 53 29.98 11.00 3.88
C SER A 53 28.73 10.17 3.58
N ILE A 54 28.53 9.06 4.30
CA ILE A 54 27.40 8.16 4.02
C ILE A 54 26.07 8.77 4.46
N VAL A 55 26.05 9.48 5.60
CA VAL A 55 24.86 10.21 6.07
C VAL A 55 24.48 11.34 5.12
N GLN A 56 25.48 12.03 4.55
CA GLN A 56 25.24 13.06 3.53
C GLN A 56 24.62 12.45 2.26
N GLN A 57 25.17 11.35 1.76
CA GLN A 57 24.63 10.65 0.57
C GLN A 57 23.17 10.20 0.79
N ILE A 58 22.85 9.69 1.99
CA ILE A 58 21.47 9.33 2.34
C ILE A 58 20.56 10.56 2.37
N SER A 59 21.07 11.65 2.97
CA SER A 59 20.33 12.89 3.12
C SER A 59 20.07 13.58 1.78
N GLU A 60 21.01 13.51 0.83
CA GLU A 60 20.88 14.09 -0.51
C GLU A 60 19.74 13.45 -1.31
N ILE A 61 19.55 12.13 -1.20
CA ILE A 61 18.44 11.43 -1.88
C ILE A 61 17.12 11.72 -1.16
N ASN A 62 17.12 11.72 0.19
CA ASN A 62 15.96 12.04 1.02
C ASN A 62 14.68 11.24 0.73
N VAL A 63 14.84 9.99 0.25
CA VAL A 63 13.76 9.01 0.06
C VAL A 63 14.15 7.71 0.72
N TYR A 64 13.25 7.12 1.52
CA TYR A 64 13.43 5.75 1.98
C TYR A 64 13.16 4.81 0.80
N GLN A 65 14.21 4.16 0.31
CA GLN A 65 14.15 3.23 -0.81
C GLN A 65 14.43 1.80 -0.33
N THR A 66 13.64 0.82 -0.80
CA THR A 66 13.94 -0.61 -0.65
C THR A 66 14.99 -1.05 -1.67
N GLU A 67 15.39 -2.33 -1.67
CA GLU A 67 16.50 -2.85 -2.49
C GLU A 67 16.35 -2.57 -3.98
N TYR A 68 15.13 -2.67 -4.49
CA TYR A 68 14.81 -2.49 -5.91
C TYR A 68 13.77 -1.40 -6.09
N ILE A 69 13.97 -0.55 -7.10
CA ILE A 69 13.09 0.55 -7.45
C ILE A 69 12.71 0.55 -8.93
N GLY A 70 11.61 1.21 -9.25
CA GLY A 70 11.18 1.48 -10.62
C GLY A 70 10.75 0.25 -11.42
N LYS A 71 10.45 0.48 -12.71
CA LYS A 71 10.12 -0.59 -13.67
C LYS A 71 11.42 -1.24 -14.12
N GLY A 72 11.63 -2.50 -13.74
CA GLY A 72 12.84 -3.24 -14.10
C GLY A 72 13.70 -3.68 -12.91
N ALA A 73 13.25 -3.40 -11.67
CA ALA A 73 13.98 -3.74 -10.45
C ALA A 73 15.41 -3.17 -10.47
N GLU A 74 15.52 -1.87 -10.72
CA GLU A 74 16.80 -1.16 -10.66
C GLU A 74 17.29 -1.14 -9.21
N LYS A 75 18.60 -1.30 -9.02
CA LYS A 75 19.18 -1.22 -7.68
C LYS A 75 19.03 0.19 -7.12
N SER A 76 18.57 0.26 -5.87
CA SER A 76 18.39 1.51 -5.15
C SER A 76 19.70 2.09 -4.63
N ALA A 77 20.01 3.32 -5.01
CA ALA A 77 21.17 4.03 -4.49
C ALA A 77 21.09 4.22 -2.96
N ASN A 78 19.90 4.56 -2.43
CA ASN A 78 19.78 4.81 -1.01
C ASN A 78 19.76 3.53 -0.16
N PHE A 79 19.34 2.41 -0.75
CA PHE A 79 19.46 1.12 -0.10
C PHE A 79 20.92 0.65 -0.01
N GLU A 80 21.71 0.86 -1.06
CA GLU A 80 23.16 0.58 -1.02
C GLU A 80 23.85 1.50 0.01
N ASN A 81 23.47 2.79 0.08
CA ASN A 81 23.98 3.69 1.10
C ASN A 81 23.60 3.24 2.53
N PHE A 82 22.38 2.74 2.72
CA PHE A 82 21.93 2.15 3.97
C PHE A 82 22.77 0.93 4.37
N ASN A 83 23.04 0.01 3.44
CA ASN A 83 23.87 -1.16 3.70
C ASN A 83 25.27 -0.75 4.18
N GLU A 84 25.84 0.28 3.55
CA GLU A 84 27.13 0.82 3.94
C GLU A 84 27.09 1.51 5.31
N LEU A 85 26.05 2.31 5.60
CA LEU A 85 25.83 2.89 6.93
C LEU A 85 25.73 1.78 8.00
N LYS A 86 24.92 0.74 7.76
CA LYS A 86 24.74 -0.40 8.68
C LYS A 86 26.06 -1.13 8.93
N ARG A 87 26.93 -1.21 7.92
CA ARG A 87 28.25 -1.86 8.00
C ARG A 87 29.27 -1.03 8.76
N LEU A 88 29.27 0.29 8.58
CA LEU A 88 30.25 1.21 9.18
C LEU A 88 29.94 1.56 10.64
N ALA A 89 28.67 1.82 10.96
CA ALA A 89 28.27 2.38 12.24
C ALA A 89 28.24 1.35 13.40
N SER A 90 28.65 1.77 14.59
CA SER A 90 28.41 1.02 15.84
C SER A 90 26.92 1.02 16.23
N ASP A 91 26.54 0.19 17.21
CA ASP A 91 25.17 0.19 17.74
C ASP A 91 24.83 1.55 18.37
N GLU A 92 25.76 2.13 19.12
CA GLU A 92 25.63 3.43 19.77
C GLU A 92 25.50 4.56 18.75
N GLU A 93 26.23 4.47 17.64
CA GLU A 93 26.16 5.48 16.57
C GLU A 93 24.84 5.39 15.81
N LEU A 94 24.37 4.18 15.47
CA LEU A 94 23.02 4.01 14.91
C LEU A 94 21.95 4.51 15.88
N LEU A 95 22.12 4.25 17.18
CA LEU A 95 21.20 4.73 18.22
C LEU A 95 21.22 6.26 18.33
N ALA A 96 22.37 6.91 18.16
CA ALA A 96 22.42 8.38 18.10
C ALA A 96 21.74 8.92 16.83
N LEU A 97 21.93 8.24 15.69
CA LEU A 97 21.40 8.66 14.40
C LEU A 97 19.87 8.52 14.26
N ILE A 98 19.18 7.77 15.13
CA ILE A 98 17.70 7.79 15.17
C ILE A 98 17.13 9.18 15.48
N HIS A 99 17.95 10.05 16.08
CA HIS A 99 17.60 11.43 16.41
C HIS A 99 18.08 12.44 15.36
N ASN A 100 18.64 11.98 14.24
CA ASN A 100 19.08 12.85 13.16
C ASN A 100 17.93 13.71 12.63
N LYS A 101 18.22 14.96 12.27
CA LYS A 101 17.20 15.86 11.70
C LYS A 101 16.70 15.38 10.33
N ASN A 102 17.53 14.67 9.56
CA ASN A 102 17.08 13.98 8.37
C ASN A 102 16.32 12.70 8.76
N ARG A 103 15.03 12.64 8.42
CA ARG A 103 14.16 11.52 8.81
C ARG A 103 14.50 10.21 8.11
N ILE A 104 15.08 10.26 6.92
CA ILE A 104 15.49 9.05 6.20
C ILE A 104 16.70 8.42 6.88
N VAL A 105 17.67 9.23 7.32
CA VAL A 105 18.81 8.77 8.12
C VAL A 105 18.32 8.14 9.42
N ALA A 106 17.37 8.78 10.12
CA ALA A 106 16.80 8.24 11.35
C ALA A 106 16.10 6.89 11.14
N VAL A 107 15.33 6.75 10.06
CA VAL A 107 14.60 5.51 9.72
C VAL A 107 15.55 4.39 9.33
N TYR A 108 16.53 4.65 8.47
CA TYR A 108 17.55 3.65 8.15
C TYR A 108 18.36 3.22 9.37
N SER A 109 18.67 4.16 10.28
CA SER A 109 19.39 3.84 11.50
C SER A 109 18.57 2.94 12.42
N ALA A 110 17.26 3.21 12.54
CA ALA A 110 16.33 2.34 13.27
C ALA A 110 16.23 0.94 12.68
N ILE A 111 16.13 0.83 11.34
CA ILE A 111 16.09 -0.47 10.64
C ILE A 111 17.41 -1.22 10.81
N GLY A 112 18.55 -0.52 10.75
CA GLY A 112 19.87 -1.10 10.98
C GLY A 112 20.03 -1.72 12.37
N LEU A 113 19.28 -1.21 13.37
CA LEU A 113 19.27 -1.71 14.74
C LEU A 113 18.37 -2.94 14.95
N LEU A 114 17.47 -3.29 14.03
CA LEU A 114 16.48 -4.36 14.26
C LEU A 114 17.12 -5.69 14.67
N ASP A 115 18.15 -6.13 13.93
CA ASP A 115 18.83 -7.41 14.19
C ASP A 115 19.89 -7.28 15.31
N ARG A 116 20.35 -6.06 15.60
CA ARG A 116 21.50 -5.78 16.47
C ARG A 116 21.09 -5.50 17.91
N LYS A 117 19.96 -4.80 18.08
CA LYS A 117 19.41 -4.29 19.34
C LYS A 117 17.88 -4.39 19.34
N PRO A 118 17.29 -5.60 19.22
CA PRO A 118 15.85 -5.75 19.13
C PRO A 118 15.11 -5.14 20.34
N GLU A 119 15.74 -5.06 21.52
CA GLU A 119 15.19 -4.48 22.74
C GLU A 119 14.78 -3.00 22.62
N VAL A 120 15.38 -2.23 21.70
CA VAL A 120 15.04 -0.81 21.52
C VAL A 120 13.87 -0.57 20.57
N LEU A 121 13.43 -1.59 19.83
CA LEU A 121 12.40 -1.48 18.78
C LEU A 121 11.12 -0.80 19.28
N ASP A 122 10.59 -1.23 20.42
CA ASP A 122 9.32 -0.74 20.94
C ASP A 122 9.34 0.78 21.18
N THR A 123 10.45 1.28 21.71
CA THR A 123 10.64 2.71 22.01
C THR A 123 10.80 3.52 20.72
N ILE A 124 11.61 3.02 19.79
CA ILE A 124 11.84 3.69 18.50
C ILE A 124 10.54 3.75 17.69
N PHE A 125 9.84 2.62 17.61
CA PHE A 125 8.57 2.51 16.89
C PHE A 125 7.53 3.47 17.46
N LEU A 126 7.34 3.50 18.79
CA LEU A 126 6.39 4.42 19.42
C LEU A 126 6.76 5.89 19.16
N ASN A 127 8.05 6.24 19.19
CA ASN A 127 8.51 7.58 18.89
C ASN A 127 8.17 7.97 17.45
N PHE A 128 8.44 7.10 16.49
CA PHE A 128 8.12 7.33 15.08
C PHE A 128 6.62 7.40 14.82
N LEU A 129 5.83 6.50 15.43
CA LEU A 129 4.38 6.44 15.27
C LEU A 129 3.69 7.74 15.73
N ASN A 130 4.28 8.42 16.71
CA ASN A 130 3.77 9.69 17.22
C ASN A 130 4.21 10.92 16.41
N LEU A 131 5.10 10.76 15.43
CA LEU A 131 5.49 11.85 14.53
C LEU A 131 4.33 12.19 13.60
N LYS A 132 4.10 13.50 13.41
CA LYS A 132 3.15 14.02 12.42
C LYS A 132 3.78 14.20 11.04
N SER A 133 5.11 14.25 10.96
CA SER A 133 5.85 14.37 9.71
C SER A 133 5.78 13.07 8.92
N GLN A 134 5.66 13.18 7.60
CA GLN A 134 5.83 12.05 6.68
C GLN A 134 7.24 12.04 6.10
N ILE A 135 7.59 10.91 5.51
CA ILE A 135 8.81 10.72 4.72
C ILE A 135 8.42 10.24 3.32
N HIS A 136 9.22 10.62 2.34
CA HIS A 136 9.10 10.07 1.00
C HIS A 136 9.63 8.65 0.98
N THR A 137 8.88 7.76 0.33
CA THR A 137 9.19 6.34 0.25
C THR A 137 9.07 5.85 -1.19
N GLN A 138 9.89 4.88 -1.53
CA GLN A 138 9.84 4.17 -2.80
C GLN A 138 10.15 2.69 -2.59
N ASP A 139 9.14 1.85 -2.81
CA ASP A 139 9.27 0.40 -2.77
C ASP A 139 8.89 -0.18 -4.14
N GLY A 140 9.89 -0.58 -4.91
CA GLY A 140 9.70 -0.94 -6.31
C GLY A 140 9.05 0.21 -7.10
N CYS A 141 7.87 -0.05 -7.65
CA CYS A 141 7.07 0.94 -8.39
C CYS A 141 6.14 1.78 -7.51
N ILE A 142 6.07 1.52 -6.20
CA ILE A 142 5.18 2.21 -5.28
C ILE A 142 5.94 3.38 -4.68
N ILE A 143 5.51 4.60 -5.02
CA ILE A 143 6.05 5.86 -4.49
C ILE A 143 4.96 6.50 -3.63
N GLY A 144 5.32 7.06 -2.48
CA GLY A 144 4.37 7.78 -1.65
C GLY A 144 4.97 8.33 -0.36
N ASP A 145 4.11 8.98 0.43
CA ASP A 145 4.48 9.59 1.71
C ASP A 145 3.96 8.75 2.87
N GLN A 146 4.86 8.32 3.74
CA GLN A 146 4.54 7.41 4.85
C GLN A 146 4.93 7.99 6.19
N ASN A 147 4.28 7.53 7.26
CA ASN A 147 4.79 7.78 8.61
C ASN A 147 6.15 7.05 8.78
N PRO A 148 7.15 7.63 9.46
CA PRO A 148 8.45 6.97 9.71
C PRO A 148 8.37 5.59 10.37
N ALA A 149 7.27 5.30 11.08
CA ALA A 149 7.03 4.01 11.71
C ALA A 149 6.70 2.90 10.69
N GLU A 150 6.18 3.24 9.50
CA GLU A 150 5.78 2.27 8.48
C GLU A 150 6.96 1.44 7.98
N PRO A 151 8.06 2.01 7.45
CA PRO A 151 9.22 1.23 7.06
C PRO A 151 9.77 0.33 8.17
N LEU A 152 9.79 0.83 9.41
CA LEU A 152 10.30 0.07 10.55
C LEU A 152 9.40 -1.13 10.87
N TYR A 153 8.07 -0.94 10.84
CA TYR A 153 7.11 -2.01 11.03
C TYR A 153 7.23 -3.07 9.92
N TYR A 154 7.29 -2.64 8.66
CA TYR A 154 7.41 -3.58 7.53
C TYR A 154 8.73 -4.33 7.54
N ALA A 155 9.84 -3.67 7.87
CA ALA A 155 11.14 -4.32 8.01
C ALA A 155 11.10 -5.41 9.10
N TYR A 156 10.49 -5.12 10.24
CA TYR A 156 10.32 -6.12 11.30
C TYR A 156 9.36 -7.25 10.87
N LEU A 157 8.21 -6.93 10.28
CA LEU A 157 7.24 -7.90 9.78
C LEU A 157 7.88 -8.87 8.77
N HIS A 158 8.68 -8.36 7.84
CA HIS A 158 9.36 -9.15 6.81
C HIS A 158 10.58 -9.94 7.33
N SER A 159 11.10 -9.60 8.51
CA SER A 159 12.13 -10.42 9.17
C SER A 159 11.57 -11.69 9.82
N LEU A 160 10.25 -11.79 9.97
CA LEU A 160 9.59 -12.94 10.58
C LEU A 160 9.20 -13.97 9.53
N ASP A 161 9.36 -15.25 9.88
CA ASP A 161 8.76 -16.34 9.11
C ASP A 161 7.22 -16.29 9.18
N ASN A 162 6.55 -16.77 8.13
CA ASN A 162 5.09 -16.80 8.05
C ASN A 162 4.40 -17.46 9.26
N GLU A 163 5.04 -18.47 9.85
CA GLU A 163 4.53 -19.19 11.02
C GLU A 163 4.50 -18.31 12.29
N ASN A 164 5.39 -17.32 12.37
CA ASN A 164 5.56 -16.46 13.54
C ASN A 164 4.70 -15.19 13.47
N LEU A 165 4.15 -14.82 12.31
CA LEU A 165 3.37 -13.60 12.12
C LEU A 165 2.15 -13.45 13.06
N ARG A 166 1.65 -14.56 13.62
CA ARG A 166 0.51 -14.57 14.53
C ARG A 166 0.89 -14.66 16.01
N THR A 167 2.04 -15.22 16.31
CA THR A 167 2.46 -15.60 17.67
C THR A 167 3.60 -14.74 18.19
N ASP A 168 4.30 -14.00 17.33
CA ASP A 168 5.41 -13.14 17.73
C ASP A 168 4.93 -12.03 18.69
N SER A 169 5.43 -12.09 19.92
CA SER A 169 5.03 -11.20 21.01
C SER A 169 5.37 -9.73 20.75
N LYS A 170 6.43 -9.47 19.97
CA LYS A 170 6.90 -8.11 19.70
C LYS A 170 6.07 -7.50 18.58
N LEU A 171 5.76 -8.23 17.53
CA LEU A 171 4.79 -7.83 16.51
C LEU A 171 3.42 -7.54 17.14
N GLN A 172 2.92 -8.42 18.02
CA GLN A 172 1.68 -8.19 18.75
C GLN A 172 1.72 -6.90 19.60
N LYS A 173 2.89 -6.56 20.15
CA LYS A 173 3.08 -5.31 20.88
C LYS A 173 3.06 -4.10 19.94
N LEU A 174 3.70 -4.17 18.77
CA LEU A 174 3.64 -3.11 17.75
C LEU A 174 2.20 -2.92 17.24
N ASP A 175 1.48 -4.01 16.95
CA ASP A 175 0.06 -3.97 16.57
C ASP A 175 -0.79 -3.26 17.62
N SER A 176 -0.53 -3.54 18.90
CA SER A 176 -1.24 -2.89 19.99
C SER A 176 -0.97 -1.38 20.01
N MET A 177 0.29 -0.96 19.82
CA MET A 177 0.61 0.47 19.69
C MET A 177 -0.13 1.11 18.52
N ILE A 178 -0.22 0.42 17.37
CA ILE A 178 -0.95 0.89 16.19
C ILE A 178 -2.45 1.04 16.50
N ILE A 179 -3.08 0.03 17.10
CA ILE A 179 -4.52 0.06 17.38
C ILE A 179 -4.89 1.17 18.39
N PHE A 180 -4.03 1.39 19.39
CA PHE A 180 -4.26 2.41 20.43
C PHE A 180 -3.83 3.82 20.03
N SER A 181 -3.09 4.00 18.93
CA SER A 181 -2.65 5.31 18.46
C SER A 181 -3.70 5.99 17.57
N SER A 182 -4.04 7.24 17.87
CA SER A 182 -4.92 8.05 17.01
C SER A 182 -4.26 8.47 15.69
N ASN A 183 -2.93 8.37 15.60
CA ASN A 183 -2.15 8.83 14.46
C ASN A 183 -1.80 7.71 13.48
N SER A 184 -2.26 6.48 13.74
CA SER A 184 -1.97 5.34 12.88
C SER A 184 -2.48 5.57 11.46
N SER A 185 -1.58 5.36 10.49
CA SER A 185 -1.91 5.38 9.08
C SER A 185 -2.79 4.19 8.72
N GLU A 186 -3.44 4.31 7.57
CA GLU A 186 -4.36 3.28 7.10
C GLU A 186 -3.62 1.98 6.75
N SER A 187 -2.40 2.09 6.22
CA SER A 187 -1.49 0.98 5.93
C SER A 187 -1.09 0.21 7.19
N LEU A 188 -0.70 0.91 8.27
CA LEU A 188 -0.37 0.26 9.54
C LEU A 188 -1.58 -0.46 10.15
N LEU A 189 -2.74 0.19 10.18
CA LEU A 189 -3.96 -0.42 10.69
C LEU A 189 -4.40 -1.63 9.87
N GLN A 190 -4.26 -1.55 8.54
CA GLN A 190 -4.55 -2.66 7.65
C GLN A 190 -3.74 -3.90 8.03
N GLU A 191 -2.43 -3.76 8.20
CA GLU A 191 -1.56 -4.90 8.53
C GLU A 191 -1.73 -5.38 9.97
N ALA A 192 -1.85 -4.47 10.93
CA ALA A 192 -2.08 -4.84 12.34
C ALA A 192 -3.38 -5.66 12.48
N LEU A 193 -4.45 -5.29 11.78
CA LEU A 193 -5.74 -5.97 11.85
C LEU A 193 -5.85 -7.19 10.92
N ARG A 194 -4.86 -7.43 10.06
CA ARG A 194 -4.92 -8.46 9.02
C ARG A 194 -4.86 -9.87 9.60
N TYR A 195 -5.88 -10.67 9.32
CA TYR A 195 -5.97 -12.10 9.69
C TYR A 195 -5.85 -12.42 11.18
N LYS A 196 -6.06 -11.44 12.06
CA LYS A 196 -5.98 -11.60 13.51
C LYS A 196 -7.37 -11.39 14.12
N LEU A 197 -7.69 -12.14 15.18
CA LEU A 197 -8.85 -11.88 16.02
C LEU A 197 -8.34 -11.42 17.38
N TYR A 198 -8.58 -10.16 17.70
CA TYR A 198 -8.11 -9.56 18.95
C TYR A 198 -9.03 -9.90 20.13
N PRO A 199 -8.48 -9.98 21.36
CA PRO A 199 -9.27 -10.09 22.57
C PRO A 199 -10.26 -8.93 22.73
N LYS A 200 -11.36 -9.17 23.46
CA LYS A 200 -12.43 -8.18 23.70
C LYS A 200 -11.92 -6.86 24.29
N THR A 201 -10.79 -6.86 24.99
CA THR A 201 -10.16 -5.65 25.54
C THR A 201 -9.75 -4.62 24.47
N PHE A 202 -9.48 -5.05 23.24
CA PHE A 202 -9.14 -4.16 22.12
C PHE A 202 -10.37 -3.53 21.45
N ARG A 203 -11.56 -4.10 21.67
CA ARG A 203 -12.79 -3.78 20.94
C ARG A 203 -13.11 -2.28 20.96
N LYS A 204 -13.03 -1.62 22.13
CA LYS A 204 -13.27 -0.18 22.27
C LYS A 204 -12.32 0.68 21.44
N GLN A 205 -11.05 0.28 21.32
CA GLN A 205 -10.09 1.03 20.52
C GLN A 205 -10.33 0.83 19.03
N ILE A 206 -10.67 -0.40 18.61
CA ILE A 206 -11.02 -0.68 17.22
C ILE A 206 -12.31 0.07 16.84
N GLU A 207 -13.30 0.17 17.72
CA GLU A 207 -14.49 1.02 17.54
C GLU A 207 -14.10 2.50 17.35
N ILE A 208 -13.18 3.02 18.17
CA ILE A 208 -12.68 4.40 18.02
C ILE A 208 -12.02 4.59 16.65
N GLN A 209 -11.17 3.66 16.24
CA GLN A 209 -10.56 3.74 14.91
C GLN A 209 -11.61 3.71 13.80
N ALA A 210 -12.60 2.82 13.90
CA ALA A 210 -13.63 2.64 12.88
C ALA A 210 -14.59 3.83 12.79
N PHE A 211 -15.18 4.25 13.91
CA PHE A 211 -16.36 5.14 13.91
C PHE A 211 -16.06 6.58 14.33
N LYS A 212 -14.92 6.83 14.99
CA LYS A 212 -14.48 8.19 15.32
C LYS A 212 -13.41 8.68 14.36
N ASN A 213 -12.47 7.81 13.99
CA ASN A 213 -11.36 8.16 13.09
C ASN A 213 -11.65 7.75 11.63
N HIS A 214 -12.79 7.10 11.36
CA HIS A 214 -13.23 6.69 10.02
C HIS A 214 -12.20 5.84 9.26
N LYS A 215 -11.47 4.98 9.97
CA LYS A 215 -10.42 4.11 9.42
C LYS A 215 -11.05 2.86 8.79
N ILE A 216 -10.93 2.72 7.46
CA ILE A 216 -11.60 1.66 6.69
C ILE A 216 -11.12 0.26 7.08
N SER A 217 -9.87 0.12 7.50
CA SER A 217 -9.29 -1.14 7.98
C SER A 217 -9.93 -1.60 9.28
N ALA A 218 -10.23 -0.66 10.19
CA ALA A 218 -10.97 -0.95 11.42
C ALA A 218 -12.44 -1.26 11.13
N ILE A 219 -13.07 -0.52 10.20
CA ILE A 219 -14.43 -0.81 9.73
C ILE A 219 -14.51 -2.24 9.14
N ASN A 220 -13.58 -2.59 8.26
CA ASN A 220 -13.49 -3.91 7.62
C ASN A 220 -13.24 -5.01 8.66
N TYR A 221 -12.38 -4.78 9.64
CA TYR A 221 -12.16 -5.71 10.73
C TYR A 221 -13.45 -5.99 11.51
N LEU A 222 -14.18 -4.94 11.91
CA LEU A 222 -15.44 -5.08 12.64
C LEU A 222 -16.51 -5.76 11.78
N ASN A 223 -16.57 -5.44 10.48
CA ASN A 223 -17.47 -6.11 9.54
C ASN A 223 -17.14 -7.61 9.35
N HIS A 224 -15.86 -7.99 9.39
CA HIS A 224 -15.49 -9.39 9.23
C HIS A 224 -15.76 -10.23 10.49
N TRP A 225 -15.39 -9.71 11.67
CA TRP A 225 -15.43 -10.50 12.92
C TRP A 225 -16.61 -10.21 13.84
N HIS A 226 -17.24 -9.04 13.71
CA HIS A 226 -18.21 -8.52 14.67
C HIS A 226 -19.43 -7.88 13.98
N LYS A 227 -19.73 -8.27 12.74
CA LYS A 227 -20.78 -7.66 11.91
C LYS A 227 -22.10 -7.45 12.65
N GLY A 228 -22.59 -8.51 13.31
CA GLY A 228 -23.87 -8.49 14.00
C GLY A 228 -23.92 -7.53 15.19
N ASP A 229 -22.78 -7.26 15.84
CA ASP A 229 -22.71 -6.32 16.96
C ASP A 229 -22.79 -4.84 16.50
N TYR A 230 -22.43 -4.56 15.24
CA TYR A 230 -22.26 -3.20 14.70
C TYR A 230 -23.03 -2.94 13.41
N ASP A 231 -24.08 -3.71 13.15
CA ASP A 231 -24.76 -3.76 11.85
C ASP A 231 -25.14 -2.35 11.33
N ASP A 232 -25.88 -1.58 12.15
CA ASP A 232 -26.30 -0.21 11.80
C ASP A 232 -25.14 0.77 11.63
N LEU A 233 -24.08 0.65 12.44
CA LEU A 233 -22.93 1.56 12.40
C LEU A 233 -22.06 1.29 11.17
N LEU A 234 -21.82 0.02 10.85
CA LEU A 234 -21.05 -0.39 9.67
C LEU A 234 -21.76 0.04 8.38
N GLN A 235 -23.07 -0.17 8.28
CA GLN A 235 -23.83 0.28 7.11
C GLN A 235 -23.72 1.81 6.94
N LYS A 236 -23.80 2.59 8.02
CA LYS A 236 -23.62 4.06 7.97
C LYS A 236 -22.23 4.46 7.46
N GLU A 237 -21.17 3.81 7.93
CA GLU A 237 -19.80 4.09 7.45
C GLU A 237 -19.63 3.73 5.96
N PHE A 238 -20.08 2.56 5.52
CA PHE A 238 -19.99 2.18 4.10
C PHE A 238 -20.79 3.12 3.20
N ILE A 239 -21.99 3.54 3.62
CA ILE A 239 -22.78 4.56 2.92
C ILE A 239 -22.02 5.89 2.85
N SER A 240 -21.40 6.32 3.94
CA SER A 240 -20.60 7.54 3.99
C SER A 240 -19.45 7.50 2.97
N ILE A 241 -18.73 6.38 2.91
CA ILE A 241 -17.62 6.17 1.98
C ILE A 241 -18.09 6.16 0.52
N ILE A 242 -19.22 5.50 0.21
CA ILE A 242 -19.77 5.48 -1.16
C ILE A 242 -20.18 6.90 -1.61
N LYS A 243 -20.78 7.68 -0.71
CA LYS A 243 -21.23 9.05 -1.00
C LYS A 243 -20.07 10.02 -1.17
N ASN A 244 -18.97 9.81 -0.46
CA ASN A 244 -17.81 10.67 -0.54
C ASN A 244 -16.88 10.24 -1.69
N ASP A 245 -16.28 11.19 -2.39
CA ASP A 245 -15.34 10.93 -3.49
C ASP A 245 -13.87 10.95 -3.04
N SER A 246 -13.63 11.14 -1.74
CA SER A 246 -12.31 11.35 -1.17
C SER A 246 -11.52 10.09 -0.85
N PHE A 247 -12.08 8.89 -1.01
CA PHE A 247 -11.40 7.64 -0.65
C PHE A 247 -10.86 6.95 -1.90
N GLY A 248 -9.53 6.81 -1.99
CA GLY A 248 -8.85 6.00 -3.01
C GLY A 248 -9.07 4.48 -2.89
N TYR A 249 -10.08 4.07 -2.10
CA TYR A 249 -10.48 2.68 -1.99
C TYR A 249 -11.35 2.30 -3.18
N SER A 250 -11.29 1.04 -3.64
CA SER A 250 -12.20 0.56 -4.67
C SER A 250 -13.64 0.66 -4.16
N LYS A 251 -14.39 1.67 -4.61
CA LYS A 251 -15.81 1.88 -4.24
C LYS A 251 -16.66 0.66 -4.54
N ARG A 252 -16.27 -0.13 -5.55
CA ARG A 252 -16.84 -1.46 -5.84
C ARG A 252 -16.74 -2.40 -4.66
N LYS A 253 -15.57 -2.48 -4.01
CA LYS A 253 -15.39 -3.31 -2.82
C LYS A 253 -16.27 -2.83 -1.67
N VAL A 254 -16.34 -1.52 -1.44
CA VAL A 254 -17.22 -0.93 -0.41
C VAL A 254 -18.70 -1.23 -0.69
N LEU A 255 -19.12 -1.13 -1.95
CA LEU A 255 -20.47 -1.50 -2.37
C LEU A 255 -20.74 -2.98 -2.07
N THR A 256 -19.81 -3.88 -2.40
CA THR A 256 -19.95 -5.30 -2.12
C THR A 256 -20.12 -5.57 -0.63
N GLU A 257 -19.37 -4.88 0.24
CA GLU A 257 -19.54 -4.98 1.68
C GLU A 257 -20.91 -4.46 2.14
N LEU A 258 -21.38 -3.31 1.63
CA LEU A 258 -22.70 -2.78 1.94
C LEU A 258 -23.84 -3.71 1.50
N LEU A 259 -23.73 -4.31 0.31
CA LEU A 259 -24.71 -5.25 -0.20
C LEU A 259 -24.79 -6.53 0.64
N SER A 260 -23.70 -6.90 1.32
CA SER A 260 -23.69 -8.08 2.18
C SER A 260 -24.63 -7.98 3.40
N PHE A 261 -25.15 -6.78 3.71
CA PHE A 261 -26.13 -6.57 4.79
C PHE A 261 -27.56 -6.95 4.38
N LYS A 262 -27.85 -7.11 3.08
CA LYS A 262 -29.18 -7.49 2.57
C LYS A 262 -30.28 -6.58 3.12
N ASN A 263 -30.03 -5.27 3.11
CA ASN A 263 -30.91 -4.27 3.71
C ASN A 263 -31.55 -3.39 2.62
N PRO A 264 -32.85 -3.58 2.32
CA PRO A 264 -33.56 -2.78 1.33
C PRO A 264 -33.59 -1.27 1.62
N ALA A 265 -33.36 -0.84 2.86
CA ALA A 265 -33.27 0.58 3.19
C ALA A 265 -32.08 1.28 2.47
N ASN A 266 -31.06 0.54 2.06
CA ASN A 266 -29.90 1.07 1.36
C ASN A 266 -30.14 1.30 -0.14
N LYS A 267 -31.28 0.83 -0.67
CA LYS A 267 -31.61 0.81 -2.10
C LYS A 267 -31.29 2.12 -2.82
N ASN A 268 -31.78 3.24 -2.30
CA ASN A 268 -31.62 4.54 -2.96
C ASN A 268 -30.14 4.95 -3.07
N VAL A 269 -29.36 4.75 -2.01
CA VAL A 269 -27.93 5.09 -2.01
C VAL A 269 -27.16 4.24 -3.02
N ILE A 270 -27.47 2.94 -3.08
CA ILE A 270 -26.84 2.01 -4.02
C ILE A 270 -27.18 2.42 -5.46
N LEU A 271 -28.45 2.67 -5.77
CA LEU A 271 -28.88 3.09 -7.11
C LEU A 271 -28.22 4.40 -7.53
N ASP A 272 -28.10 5.37 -6.62
CA ASP A 272 -27.45 6.64 -6.91
C ASP A 272 -25.94 6.50 -7.18
N TYR A 273 -25.27 5.55 -6.52
CA TYR A 273 -23.89 5.18 -6.86
C TYR A 273 -23.81 4.53 -8.25
N LEU A 274 -24.65 3.54 -8.55
CA LEU A 274 -24.62 2.82 -9.83
C LEU A 274 -24.96 3.70 -11.04
N LYS A 275 -25.74 4.76 -10.85
CA LYS A 275 -25.95 5.79 -11.89
C LYS A 275 -24.67 6.51 -12.30
N LYS A 276 -23.75 6.71 -11.36
CA LYS A 276 -22.45 7.39 -11.60
C LYS A 276 -21.38 6.41 -12.05
N ASP A 277 -21.34 5.24 -11.45
CA ASP A 277 -20.37 4.17 -11.73
C ASP A 277 -21.11 2.91 -12.19
N THR A 278 -21.49 2.91 -13.46
CA THR A 278 -22.32 1.88 -14.08
C THR A 278 -21.66 0.50 -14.04
N LEU A 279 -22.43 -0.54 -13.68
CA LEU A 279 -21.95 -1.92 -13.71
C LEU A 279 -21.66 -2.39 -15.14
N SER A 280 -20.58 -3.15 -15.31
CA SER A 280 -20.36 -3.98 -16.48
C SER A 280 -21.20 -5.27 -16.37
N GLU A 281 -21.57 -5.85 -17.52
CA GLU A 281 -22.41 -7.07 -17.56
C GLU A 281 -21.74 -8.32 -16.95
N ASP A 282 -20.41 -8.34 -16.83
CA ASP A 282 -19.64 -9.44 -16.27
C ASP A 282 -19.55 -9.43 -14.73
N GLU A 283 -20.06 -8.39 -14.07
CA GLU A 283 -20.04 -8.22 -12.62
C GLU A 283 -21.17 -8.99 -11.90
N ASN A 284 -21.30 -10.26 -12.25
CA ASN A 284 -22.38 -11.17 -11.79
C ASN A 284 -22.48 -11.27 -10.26
N GLU A 285 -21.37 -11.16 -9.53
CA GLU A 285 -21.38 -11.21 -8.06
C GLU A 285 -22.15 -10.03 -7.45
N ILE A 286 -21.94 -8.82 -7.97
CA ILE A 286 -22.64 -7.62 -7.49
C ILE A 286 -24.10 -7.71 -7.90
N ILE A 287 -24.38 -8.10 -9.15
CA ILE A 287 -25.73 -8.24 -9.70
C ILE A 287 -26.57 -9.17 -8.83
N TRP A 288 -26.06 -10.35 -8.47
CA TRP A 288 -26.79 -11.30 -7.63
C TRP A 288 -27.13 -10.71 -6.25
N LYS A 289 -26.22 -9.94 -5.65
CA LYS A 289 -26.42 -9.30 -4.34
C LYS A 289 -27.38 -8.10 -4.39
N LEU A 290 -27.64 -7.50 -5.54
CA LEU A 290 -28.60 -6.39 -5.67
C LEU A 290 -30.04 -6.82 -5.35
N ASN A 291 -30.44 -8.01 -5.83
CA ASN A 291 -31.78 -8.56 -5.58
C ASN A 291 -32.03 -8.76 -4.08
N ASP A 292 -31.03 -9.25 -3.35
CA ASP A 292 -31.08 -9.42 -1.89
C ASP A 292 -31.24 -8.08 -1.14
N ASN A 293 -30.97 -6.95 -1.81
CA ASN A 293 -31.17 -5.60 -1.29
C ASN A 293 -32.40 -4.90 -1.93
N GLY A 294 -33.30 -5.66 -2.54
CA GLY A 294 -34.53 -5.15 -3.13
C GLY A 294 -34.35 -4.31 -4.39
N ILE A 295 -33.20 -4.43 -5.06
CA ILE A 295 -32.90 -3.78 -6.35
C ILE A 295 -33.06 -4.82 -7.45
N LEU A 296 -34.11 -4.66 -8.25
CA LEU A 296 -34.46 -5.58 -9.32
C LEU A 296 -33.73 -5.25 -10.62
N ASP A 297 -33.66 -6.24 -11.50
CA ASP A 297 -33.18 -6.07 -12.86
C ASP A 297 -33.98 -4.99 -13.60
N GLY A 298 -33.25 -4.02 -14.18
CA GLY A 298 -33.81 -2.86 -14.85
C GLY A 298 -33.83 -1.57 -14.01
N GLU A 299 -33.60 -1.63 -12.71
CA GLU A 299 -33.56 -0.44 -11.84
C GLU A 299 -32.21 0.28 -11.82
N TYR A 300 -31.16 -0.34 -12.38
CA TYR A 300 -29.79 0.19 -12.44
C TYR A 300 -29.26 0.15 -13.88
N PRO A 301 -28.40 1.11 -14.28
CA PRO A 301 -27.81 1.10 -15.61
C PRO A 301 -26.81 -0.07 -15.74
N ARG A 302 -26.70 -0.62 -16.96
CA ARG A 302 -25.68 -1.61 -17.34
C ARG A 302 -24.91 -1.09 -18.55
N LYS A 303 -23.60 -1.28 -18.56
CA LYS A 303 -22.75 -1.10 -19.75
C LYS A 303 -22.59 -2.46 -20.43
N LYS A 304 -22.95 -2.54 -21.71
CA LYS A 304 -22.60 -3.68 -22.56
C LYS A 304 -21.08 -3.83 -22.59
N GLY A 305 -20.60 -5.06 -22.39
CA GLY A 305 -19.19 -5.39 -22.58
C GLY A 305 -18.76 -5.06 -24.02
N TYR A 306 -17.50 -4.67 -24.18
CA TYR A 306 -16.86 -4.51 -25.50
C TYR A 306 -16.55 -5.86 -26.13
#